data_AF-A0A920GDI9-F1
#
_entry.id   AF-A0A920GDI9-F1
#
_cell.length_a   1.000
_cell.length_b   1.000
_cell.length_c   1.000
_cell.angle_alpha   90.00
_cell.angle_beta   90.00
_cell.angle_gamma   90.00
#
_symmetry.space_group_name_H-M   'P 1'
#
loop_
_entity.id
_entity.type
_entity.pdbx_description
1 polymer ?
#
loop_
_entity_poly.entity_id
_entity_poly.type
_entity_poly.pdbx_seq_one_letter_code
_entity_poly.pdbx_strand_id
1 'polypeptide(L)'
;MAFAKPRILPQIMVAPNGARRTIEDHPAIPVTIEQIVTTAASCYEAGAGAMHFHVRDNEQQHILDAGLYIEALAELAIAVPEMHLQITTESVGRYSPEDMRALAYEVMPPGISIGIIEMIPDGQPTSDDIKLYKTLYEAGTRIQHICYFPDHLDIVRQIIDKAGLPEDDIWCLFTIGHYSGRVSKPELIEHFLEKLKSLKLSPEWAICAFAEQEQICLQKAVSLGGKVRVGFENSLFMPNGTIAENNTERVTAARTLFEREIQ
;
A
#
# COMPACT_ATOMS: atom_id res chain seq x y z
N MET A 1 16.31 -15.95 -2.22
CA MET A 1 15.82 -15.91 -0.82
C MET A 1 14.31 -16.07 -0.83
N ALA A 2 13.70 -16.65 0.20
CA ALA A 2 12.24 -16.77 0.29
C ALA A 2 11.68 -15.53 0.99
N PHE A 3 10.72 -14.85 0.36
CA PHE A 3 10.03 -13.70 0.94
C PHE A 3 8.74 -14.11 1.64
N ALA A 4 8.33 -13.37 2.68
CA ALA A 4 7.01 -13.52 3.28
C ALA A 4 5.90 -13.10 2.30
N LYS A 5 5.01 -14.06 1.98
CA LYS A 5 3.87 -13.89 1.06
C LYS A 5 2.56 -14.32 1.75
N PRO A 6 2.19 -13.67 2.88
CA PRO A 6 1.04 -14.10 3.66
C PRO A 6 -0.23 -14.00 2.81
N ARG A 7 -1.19 -14.91 3.04
CA ARG A 7 -2.50 -14.86 2.38
C ARG A 7 -3.37 -13.76 2.97
N ILE A 8 -3.35 -13.65 4.30
CA ILE A 8 -4.05 -12.63 5.07
C ILE A 8 -3.20 -11.37 5.06
N LEU A 9 -3.83 -10.23 4.75
CA LEU A 9 -3.16 -8.93 4.80
C LEU A 9 -2.76 -8.64 6.26
N PRO A 10 -1.52 -8.21 6.55
CA PRO A 10 -1.16 -7.85 7.92
C PRO A 10 -1.98 -6.66 8.45
N GLN A 11 -2.29 -6.65 9.75
CA GLN A 11 -3.11 -5.61 10.39
C GLN A 11 -2.57 -4.20 10.17
N ILE A 12 -1.24 -4.06 10.20
CA ILE A 12 -0.53 -2.80 10.02
C ILE A 12 0.47 -2.94 8.88
N MET A 13 0.32 -2.07 7.90
CA MET A 13 1.30 -1.84 6.85
C MET A 13 1.93 -0.46 7.04
N VAL A 14 3.26 -0.37 7.01
CA VAL A 14 3.95 0.94 7.03
C VAL A 14 4.19 1.45 5.61
N ALA A 15 3.97 2.74 5.37
CA ALA A 15 4.26 3.45 4.13
C ALA A 15 5.20 4.63 4.44
N PRO A 16 6.53 4.42 4.47
CA PRO A 16 7.42 5.31 5.19
C PRO A 16 7.87 6.54 4.40
N ASN A 17 7.69 6.57 3.08
CA ASN A 17 8.18 7.67 2.24
C ASN A 17 7.16 8.14 1.18
N GLY A 18 6.63 7.24 0.36
CA GLY A 18 5.74 7.58 -0.74
C GLY A 18 6.47 8.21 -1.92
N ALA A 19 5.72 8.86 -2.82
CA ALA A 19 6.28 9.49 -4.01
C ALA A 19 6.54 11.01 -3.91
N ARG A 20 5.99 11.69 -2.89
CA ARG A 20 5.89 13.16 -2.87
C ARG A 20 6.73 13.86 -1.83
N ARG A 21 6.60 13.48 -0.55
CA ARG A 21 7.32 14.15 0.53
C ARG A 21 8.82 13.84 0.45
N THR A 22 9.63 14.80 0.87
CA THR A 22 11.11 14.75 0.83
C THR A 22 11.67 15.04 2.22
N ILE A 23 12.99 15.01 2.37
CA ILE A 23 13.63 15.37 3.64
C ILE A 23 13.39 16.84 4.05
N GLU A 24 12.98 17.70 3.11
CA GLU A 24 12.59 19.09 3.41
C GLU A 24 11.25 19.14 4.17
N ASP A 25 10.35 18.19 3.93
CA ASP A 25 9.09 18.06 4.67
C ASP A 25 9.32 17.44 6.05
N HIS A 26 10.19 16.42 6.13
CA HIS A 26 10.54 15.77 7.38
C HIS A 26 11.88 15.01 7.27
N PRO A 27 12.87 15.27 8.14
CA PRO A 27 14.22 14.71 8.00
C PRO A 27 14.29 13.18 8.17
N ALA A 28 13.30 12.57 8.82
CA ALA A 28 13.20 11.12 9.00
C ALA A 28 12.44 10.39 7.86
N ILE A 29 12.19 11.04 6.72
CA ILE A 29 11.71 10.36 5.50
C ILE A 29 12.88 9.60 4.86
N PRO A 30 12.80 8.26 4.73
CA PRO A 30 13.88 7.48 4.14
C PRO A 30 13.91 7.63 2.61
N VAL A 31 15.08 7.98 2.09
CA VAL A 31 15.34 8.15 0.64
C VAL A 31 16.25 7.05 0.12
N THR A 32 17.37 6.78 0.81
CA THR A 32 18.33 5.75 0.38
C THR A 32 17.88 4.34 0.78
N ILE A 33 18.42 3.32 0.13
CA ILE A 33 18.15 1.92 0.47
C ILE A 33 18.51 1.63 1.93
N GLU A 34 19.66 2.09 2.42
CA GLU A 34 20.08 1.94 3.82
C GLU A 34 19.05 2.54 4.80
N GLN A 35 18.52 3.73 4.49
CA GLN A 35 17.50 4.37 5.31
C GLN A 35 16.16 3.62 5.25
N ILE A 36 15.77 3.10 4.08
CA ILE A 36 14.57 2.26 3.90
C ILE A 36 14.70 1.00 4.75
N VAL A 37 15.85 0.32 4.69
CA VAL A 37 16.12 -0.90 5.47
C VAL A 37 16.08 -0.64 6.97
N THR A 38 16.74 0.43 7.43
CA THR A 38 16.73 0.83 8.84
C THR A 38 15.32 1.13 9.33
N THR A 39 14.53 1.84 8.52
CA THR A 39 13.13 2.18 8.85
C THR A 39 12.25 0.93 8.87
N ALA A 40 12.46 0.00 7.93
CA ALA A 40 11.72 -1.26 7.89
C ALA A 40 11.95 -2.09 9.16
N ALA A 41 13.21 -2.23 9.59
CA ALA A 41 13.57 -2.97 10.79
C ALA A 41 12.90 -2.38 12.04
N SER A 42 13.00 -1.07 12.25
CA SER A 42 12.39 -0.43 13.43
C SER A 42 10.86 -0.49 13.40
N CYS A 43 10.24 -0.32 12.23
CA CYS A 43 8.79 -0.44 12.09
C CYS A 43 8.30 -1.89 12.27
N TYR A 44 9.07 -2.88 11.82
CA TYR A 44 8.78 -4.29 12.02
C TYR A 44 8.78 -4.63 13.51
N GLU A 45 9.83 -4.22 14.25
CA GLU A 45 9.90 -4.37 15.71
C GLU A 45 8.73 -3.67 16.44
N ALA A 46 8.27 -2.53 15.93
CA ALA A 46 7.11 -1.83 16.49
C ALA A 46 5.77 -2.52 16.21
N GLY A 47 5.71 -3.46 15.25
CA GLY A 47 4.53 -4.28 14.98
C GLY A 47 3.95 -4.15 13.56
N ALA A 48 4.63 -3.49 12.62
CA ALA A 48 4.21 -3.51 11.22
C ALA A 48 4.50 -4.89 10.60
N GLY A 49 3.47 -5.58 10.12
CA GLY A 49 3.63 -6.88 9.45
C GLY A 49 3.88 -6.78 7.95
N ALA A 50 3.68 -5.59 7.36
CA ALA A 50 3.97 -5.31 5.96
C ALA A 50 4.58 -3.91 5.78
N MET A 51 5.34 -3.73 4.70
CA MET A 51 5.83 -2.42 4.27
C MET A 51 5.49 -2.18 2.80
N HIS A 52 4.91 -1.02 2.52
CA HIS A 52 4.79 -0.42 1.20
C HIS A 52 5.88 0.62 1.05
N PHE A 53 6.77 0.53 0.06
CA PHE A 53 7.87 1.49 -0.08
C PHE A 53 8.08 1.95 -1.52
N HIS A 54 8.66 3.14 -1.63
CA HIS A 54 9.11 3.74 -2.87
C HIS A 54 10.63 3.84 -2.88
N VAL A 55 11.22 3.71 -4.07
CA VAL A 55 12.61 4.14 -4.33
C VAL A 55 12.62 5.55 -4.92
N ARG A 56 13.71 6.28 -4.68
CA ARG A 56 13.89 7.67 -5.13
C ARG A 56 15.23 7.81 -5.85
N ASP A 57 15.33 8.77 -6.77
CA ASP A 57 16.61 9.18 -7.35
C ASP A 57 17.43 10.07 -6.39
N ASN A 58 18.60 10.53 -6.85
CA ASN A 58 19.51 11.37 -6.07
C ASN A 58 18.91 12.75 -5.76
N GLU A 59 17.97 13.21 -6.58
CA GLU A 59 17.18 14.42 -6.42
C GLU A 59 15.91 14.19 -5.58
N GLN A 60 15.82 13.03 -4.93
CA GLN A 60 14.70 12.58 -4.11
C GLN A 60 13.38 12.44 -4.87
N GLN A 61 13.39 12.35 -6.21
CA GLN A 61 12.17 12.17 -7.00
C GLN A 61 11.75 10.70 -7.07
N HIS A 62 10.44 10.47 -7.12
CA HIS A 62 9.88 9.14 -7.34
C HIS A 62 10.33 8.56 -8.68
N ILE A 63 10.78 7.30 -8.67
CA ILE A 63 11.18 6.56 -9.86
C ILE A 63 10.67 5.11 -9.85
N LEU A 64 10.41 4.57 -11.04
CA LEU A 64 10.14 3.16 -11.27
C LEU A 64 11.39 2.47 -11.83
N ASP A 65 12.38 2.25 -10.96
CA ASP A 65 13.67 1.62 -11.34
C ASP A 65 13.73 0.18 -10.81
N ALA A 66 13.71 -0.79 -11.72
CA ALA A 66 13.69 -2.20 -11.37
C ALA A 66 14.97 -2.64 -10.63
N GLY A 67 16.14 -2.11 -10.99
CA GLY A 67 17.41 -2.43 -10.36
C GLY A 67 17.42 -2.02 -8.88
N LEU A 68 16.99 -0.78 -8.60
CA LEU A 68 16.89 -0.28 -7.22
C LEU A 68 15.84 -1.03 -6.41
N TYR A 69 14.70 -1.41 -7.00
CA TYR A 69 13.73 -2.23 -6.29
C TYR A 69 14.27 -3.64 -5.98
N ILE A 70 14.97 -4.27 -6.92
CA ILE A 70 15.59 -5.60 -6.71
C ILE A 70 16.65 -5.53 -5.60
N GLU A 71 17.50 -4.51 -5.62
CA GLU A 71 18.52 -4.28 -4.59
C GLU A 71 17.87 -4.03 -3.21
N ALA A 72 16.90 -3.11 -3.15
CA ALA A 72 16.20 -2.81 -1.89
C ALA A 72 15.47 -4.04 -1.33
N LEU A 73 14.80 -4.82 -2.17
CA LEU A 73 14.14 -6.06 -1.76
C LEU A 73 15.14 -7.09 -1.23
N ALA A 74 16.33 -7.21 -1.83
CA ALA A 74 17.36 -8.14 -1.37
C ALA A 74 17.87 -7.76 0.03
N GLU A 75 18.16 -6.47 0.27
CA GLU A 75 18.61 -5.99 1.58
C GLU A 75 17.51 -6.10 2.64
N LEU A 76 16.26 -5.74 2.28
CA LEU A 76 15.11 -5.89 3.17
C LEU A 76 14.81 -7.34 3.54
N ALA A 77 15.00 -8.29 2.62
CA ALA A 77 14.81 -9.72 2.91
C ALA A 77 15.78 -10.25 3.97
N ILE A 78 16.96 -9.63 4.10
CA ILE A 78 17.94 -9.96 5.14
C ILE A 78 17.54 -9.32 6.46
N ALA A 79 17.16 -8.04 6.44
CA ALA A 79 16.87 -7.28 7.66
C ALA A 79 15.54 -7.65 8.33
N VAL A 80 14.50 -7.93 7.53
CA VAL A 80 13.13 -8.20 8.00
C VAL A 80 12.50 -9.40 7.27
N PRO A 81 13.07 -10.61 7.40
CA PRO A 81 12.71 -11.78 6.59
C PRO A 81 11.24 -12.21 6.68
N GLU A 82 10.56 -11.89 7.77
CA GLU A 82 9.15 -12.23 8.03
C GLU A 82 8.17 -11.11 7.67
N MET A 83 8.67 -9.91 7.33
CA MET A 83 7.82 -8.78 6.93
C MET A 83 7.40 -8.93 5.46
N HIS A 84 6.12 -8.72 5.17
CA HIS A 84 5.68 -8.68 3.78
C HIS A 84 6.11 -7.36 3.12
N LEU A 85 6.89 -7.47 2.04
CA LEU A 85 7.42 -6.31 1.33
C LEU A 85 6.62 -6.05 0.07
N GLN A 86 6.18 -4.81 -0.13
CA GLN A 86 5.37 -4.38 -1.25
C GLN A 86 6.01 -3.19 -1.95
N ILE A 87 6.31 -3.35 -3.24
CA ILE A 87 6.70 -2.23 -4.10
C ILE A 87 5.47 -1.52 -4.65
N THR A 88 5.65 -0.31 -5.16
CA THR A 88 4.59 0.45 -5.81
C THR A 88 4.72 0.45 -7.34
N THR A 89 3.59 0.61 -8.04
CA THR A 89 3.58 1.04 -9.44
C THR A 89 3.05 2.47 -9.59
N GLU A 90 3.03 3.28 -8.52
CA GLU A 90 2.41 4.62 -8.56
C GLU A 90 2.91 5.44 -9.75
N SER A 91 1.97 5.90 -10.57
CA SER A 91 2.29 6.59 -11.82
C SER A 91 2.81 8.01 -11.59
N VAL A 92 2.33 8.68 -10.54
CA VAL A 92 2.44 10.13 -10.27
C VAL A 92 2.19 11.02 -11.50
N GLY A 93 1.45 10.54 -12.50
CA GLY A 93 1.25 11.22 -13.78
C GLY A 93 2.52 11.30 -14.66
N ARG A 94 3.58 10.55 -14.34
CA ARG A 94 4.85 10.48 -15.08
C ARG A 94 5.03 9.16 -15.83
N TYR A 95 4.46 8.07 -15.29
CA TYR A 95 4.59 6.73 -15.84
C TYR A 95 3.30 6.27 -16.51
N SER A 96 3.43 5.68 -17.68
CA SER A 96 2.33 5.04 -18.41
C SER A 96 2.00 3.68 -17.81
N PRO A 97 0.81 3.11 -18.11
CA PRO A 97 0.52 1.71 -17.79
C PRO A 97 1.56 0.72 -18.34
N GLU A 98 2.20 1.04 -19.47
CA GLU A 98 3.26 0.20 -20.04
C GLU A 98 4.51 0.19 -19.15
N ASP A 99 4.95 1.36 -18.68
CA ASP A 99 6.08 1.47 -17.73
C ASP A 99 5.79 0.73 -16.42
N MET A 100 4.55 0.88 -15.91
CA MET A 100 4.10 0.20 -14.69
C MET A 100 4.12 -1.32 -14.85
N ARG A 101 3.67 -1.85 -16.01
CA ARG A 101 3.73 -3.28 -16.32
C ARG A 101 5.17 -3.76 -16.50
N ALA A 102 6.01 -2.99 -17.18
CA ALA A 102 7.42 -3.33 -17.38
C ALA A 102 8.13 -3.54 -16.03
N LEU A 103 7.95 -2.59 -15.08
CA LEU A 103 8.48 -2.72 -13.73
C LEU A 103 7.99 -4.01 -13.05
N ALA A 104 6.69 -4.27 -13.10
CA ALA A 104 6.10 -5.44 -12.46
C ALA A 104 6.66 -6.76 -13.01
N TYR A 105 6.87 -6.84 -14.33
CA TYR A 105 7.48 -8.01 -14.98
C TYR A 105 8.97 -8.17 -14.66
N GLU A 106 9.72 -7.08 -14.57
CA GLU A 106 11.16 -7.13 -14.33
C GLU A 106 11.48 -7.49 -12.88
N VAL A 107 10.72 -6.95 -11.92
CA VAL A 107 10.98 -7.16 -10.49
C VAL A 107 10.36 -8.46 -9.96
N MET A 108 9.15 -8.84 -10.43
CA MET A 108 8.38 -9.97 -9.89
C MET A 108 8.38 -10.02 -8.34
N PRO A 109 7.94 -8.93 -7.68
CA PRO A 109 8.15 -8.72 -6.26
C PRO A 109 7.31 -9.67 -5.40
N PRO A 110 7.63 -9.84 -4.10
CA PRO A 110 6.75 -10.56 -3.19
C PRO A 110 5.37 -9.92 -3.03
N GLY A 111 5.30 -8.60 -3.05
CA GLY A 111 4.07 -7.82 -3.04
C GLY A 111 4.16 -6.62 -3.99
N ILE A 112 3.03 -6.26 -4.59
CA ILE A 112 2.93 -5.08 -5.46
C ILE A 112 1.59 -4.37 -5.24
N SER A 113 1.62 -3.04 -5.17
CA SER A 113 0.39 -2.25 -5.20
C SER A 113 0.12 -1.73 -6.61
N ILE A 114 -1.12 -1.87 -7.07
CA ILE A 114 -1.57 -1.35 -8.37
C ILE A 114 -2.69 -0.33 -8.14
N GLY A 115 -2.42 0.93 -8.46
CA GLY A 115 -3.45 1.96 -8.64
C GLY A 115 -4.36 1.57 -9.78
N ILE A 116 -5.58 1.09 -9.50
CA ILE A 116 -6.38 0.40 -10.51
C ILE A 116 -6.76 1.33 -11.68
N ILE A 117 -7.06 2.60 -11.40
CA ILE A 117 -7.35 3.61 -12.43
C ILE A 117 -6.09 4.15 -13.10
N GLU A 118 -4.91 3.97 -12.49
CA GLU A 118 -3.64 4.36 -13.09
C GLU A 118 -3.19 3.31 -14.10
N MET A 119 -3.34 2.02 -13.75
CA MET A 119 -3.02 0.90 -14.62
C MET A 119 -4.06 0.71 -15.73
N ILE A 120 -5.34 0.92 -15.42
CA ILE A 120 -6.47 0.70 -16.34
C ILE A 120 -7.30 1.99 -16.45
N PRO A 121 -6.75 3.04 -17.10
CA PRO A 121 -7.37 4.37 -17.13
C PRO A 121 -8.74 4.40 -17.84
N ASP A 122 -8.95 3.53 -18.82
CA ASP A 122 -10.22 3.41 -19.54
C ASP A 122 -11.29 2.62 -18.76
N GLY A 123 -10.95 2.11 -17.58
CA GLY A 123 -11.83 1.27 -16.75
C GLY A 123 -12.17 -0.10 -17.35
N GLN A 124 -11.55 -0.45 -18.49
CA GLN A 124 -11.75 -1.71 -19.20
C GLN A 124 -10.42 -2.46 -19.30
N PRO A 125 -10.25 -3.58 -18.58
CA PRO A 125 -9.00 -4.32 -18.62
C PRO A 125 -8.70 -4.88 -20.02
N THR A 126 -7.48 -4.64 -20.48
CA THR A 126 -6.93 -5.13 -21.74
C THR A 126 -6.37 -6.55 -21.60
N SER A 127 -5.95 -7.16 -22.72
CA SER A 127 -5.25 -8.45 -22.69
C SER A 127 -3.93 -8.40 -21.92
N ASP A 128 -3.23 -7.25 -21.94
CA ASP A 128 -1.96 -7.09 -21.25
C ASP A 128 -2.14 -6.96 -19.75
N ASP A 129 -3.21 -6.29 -19.30
CA ASP A 129 -3.57 -6.23 -17.88
C ASP A 129 -3.92 -7.62 -17.35
N ILE A 130 -4.73 -8.37 -18.11
CA ILE A 130 -5.10 -9.75 -17.77
C ILE A 130 -3.85 -10.63 -17.68
N LYS A 131 -2.95 -10.52 -18.67
CA LYS A 131 -1.70 -11.29 -18.69
C LYS A 131 -0.81 -10.95 -17.50
N LEU A 132 -0.70 -9.66 -17.14
CA LEU A 132 0.08 -9.22 -15.99
C LEU A 132 -0.43 -9.90 -14.72
N TYR A 133 -1.73 -9.80 -14.47
CA TYR A 133 -2.36 -10.34 -13.25
C TYR A 133 -2.15 -11.85 -13.11
N LYS A 134 -2.30 -12.59 -14.21
CA LYS A 134 -2.04 -14.04 -14.23
C LYS A 134 -0.58 -14.34 -13.94
N THR A 135 0.34 -13.61 -14.57
CA THR A 135 1.78 -13.83 -14.40
C THR A 135 2.23 -13.56 -12.96
N LEU A 136 1.79 -12.43 -12.37
CA LEU A 136 2.09 -12.07 -10.99
C LEU A 136 1.50 -13.10 -10.00
N TYR A 137 0.26 -13.54 -10.25
CA TYR A 137 -0.38 -14.55 -9.41
C TYR A 137 0.35 -15.91 -9.49
N GLU A 138 0.74 -16.34 -10.69
CA GLU A 138 1.54 -17.57 -10.90
C GLU A 138 2.93 -17.50 -10.22
N ALA A 139 3.52 -16.31 -10.14
CA ALA A 139 4.76 -16.06 -9.38
C ALA A 139 4.53 -15.98 -7.85
N GLY A 140 3.28 -16.02 -7.41
CA GLY A 140 2.86 -15.88 -6.00
C GLY A 140 3.03 -14.47 -5.46
N THR A 141 3.05 -13.44 -6.31
CA THR A 141 3.06 -12.03 -5.88
C THR A 141 1.71 -11.67 -5.25
N ARG A 142 1.73 -11.01 -4.09
CA ARG A 142 0.52 -10.43 -3.49
C ARG A 142 0.18 -9.10 -4.13
N ILE A 143 -0.94 -9.03 -4.82
CA ILE A 143 -1.43 -7.81 -5.49
C ILE A 143 -2.38 -7.08 -4.56
N GLN A 144 -2.07 -5.83 -4.22
CA GLN A 144 -2.97 -4.92 -3.52
C GLN A 144 -3.52 -3.85 -4.48
N HIS A 145 -4.83 -3.81 -4.61
CA HIS A 145 -5.53 -2.88 -5.50
C HIS A 145 -5.79 -1.57 -4.75
N ILE A 146 -5.18 -0.47 -5.20
CA ILE A 146 -5.45 0.85 -4.63
C ILE A 146 -6.70 1.41 -5.30
N CYS A 147 -7.75 1.63 -4.50
CA CYS A 147 -9.02 2.16 -4.95
C CYS A 147 -9.24 3.56 -4.35
N TYR A 148 -9.25 4.57 -5.21
CA TYR A 148 -9.54 5.95 -4.81
C TYR A 148 -11.03 6.23 -4.63
N PHE A 149 -11.91 5.52 -5.35
CA PHE A 149 -13.36 5.64 -5.26
C PHE A 149 -14.02 4.25 -5.28
N PRO A 150 -15.24 4.08 -4.73
CA PRO A 150 -15.92 2.80 -4.71
C PRO A 150 -16.08 2.15 -6.09
N ASP A 151 -16.40 2.91 -7.14
CA ASP A 151 -16.59 2.37 -8.50
C ASP A 151 -15.31 1.77 -9.11
N HIS A 152 -14.14 2.04 -8.52
CA HIS A 152 -12.91 1.35 -8.92
C HIS A 152 -12.98 -0.17 -8.63
N LEU A 153 -13.83 -0.59 -7.69
CA LEU A 153 -14.08 -2.00 -7.40
C LEU A 153 -14.76 -2.73 -8.57
N ASP A 154 -15.47 -2.02 -9.47
CA ASP A 154 -16.00 -2.64 -10.69
C ASP A 154 -14.86 -3.07 -11.62
N ILE A 155 -13.77 -2.30 -11.68
CA ILE A 155 -12.58 -2.63 -12.47
C ILE A 155 -11.86 -3.83 -11.82
N VAL A 156 -11.71 -3.81 -10.49
CA VAL A 156 -11.15 -4.92 -9.71
C VAL A 156 -11.92 -6.22 -9.99
N ARG A 157 -13.26 -6.19 -9.92
CA ARG A 157 -14.11 -7.34 -10.26
C ARG A 157 -13.83 -7.84 -11.67
N GLN A 158 -13.84 -6.94 -12.65
CA GLN A 158 -13.62 -7.29 -14.06
C GLN A 158 -12.25 -7.94 -14.31
N ILE A 159 -11.17 -7.41 -13.73
CA ILE A 159 -9.83 -7.98 -13.96
C ILE A 159 -9.68 -9.34 -13.29
N ILE A 160 -10.21 -9.53 -12.08
CA ILE A 160 -10.21 -10.83 -11.38
C ILE A 160 -10.97 -11.87 -12.20
N ASP A 161 -12.18 -11.54 -12.65
CA ASP A 161 -13.02 -12.44 -13.45
C ASP A 161 -12.34 -12.81 -14.78
N LYS A 162 -11.82 -11.83 -15.50
CA LYS A 162 -11.15 -12.06 -16.81
C LYS A 162 -9.82 -12.80 -16.67
N ALA A 163 -9.08 -12.59 -15.57
CA ALA A 163 -7.85 -13.31 -15.28
C ALA A 163 -8.08 -14.70 -14.70
N GLY A 164 -9.29 -14.98 -14.19
CA GLY A 164 -9.63 -16.24 -13.53
C GLY A 164 -8.96 -16.40 -12.17
N LEU A 165 -8.78 -15.29 -11.45
CA LEU A 165 -8.17 -15.29 -10.11
C LEU A 165 -9.23 -15.59 -9.03
N PRO A 166 -8.84 -16.25 -7.93
CA PRO A 166 -9.77 -16.53 -6.83
C PRO A 166 -10.16 -15.25 -6.09
N GLU A 167 -11.46 -15.10 -5.81
CA GLU A 167 -12.05 -13.91 -5.17
C GLU A 167 -11.63 -13.72 -3.70
N ASP A 168 -11.06 -14.76 -3.08
CA ASP A 168 -10.63 -14.80 -1.68
C ASP A 168 -9.10 -14.71 -1.52
N ASP A 169 -8.39 -14.32 -2.58
CA ASP A 169 -6.93 -14.08 -2.59
C ASP A 169 -6.57 -12.70 -3.16
N ILE A 170 -7.42 -11.72 -2.91
CA ILE A 170 -7.27 -10.34 -3.40
C ILE A 170 -7.16 -9.38 -2.22
N TRP A 171 -6.25 -8.42 -2.35
CA TRP A 171 -6.10 -7.36 -1.36
C TRP A 171 -6.57 -6.02 -1.94
N CYS A 172 -7.26 -5.22 -1.15
CA CYS A 172 -7.66 -3.87 -1.51
C CYS A 172 -7.11 -2.85 -0.50
N LEU A 173 -6.73 -1.68 -0.99
CA LEU A 173 -6.45 -0.50 -0.19
C LEU A 173 -7.43 0.59 -0.57
N PHE A 174 -8.25 1.05 0.38
CA PHE A 174 -9.16 2.16 0.17
C PHE A 174 -8.51 3.47 0.60
N THR A 175 -8.38 4.38 -0.35
CA THR A 175 -7.79 5.69 -0.11
C THR A 175 -8.86 6.62 0.44
N ILE A 176 -8.87 6.86 1.75
CA ILE A 176 -9.84 7.72 2.43
C ILE A 176 -9.26 9.14 2.52
N GLY A 177 -9.78 10.06 1.72
CA GLY A 177 -9.10 11.33 1.47
C GLY A 177 -8.06 11.20 0.35
N HIS A 178 -7.22 12.22 0.13
CA HIS A 178 -6.17 12.20 -0.90
C HIS A 178 -5.20 13.37 -0.73
N TYR A 179 -3.95 13.20 -1.17
CA TYR A 179 -2.94 14.28 -1.17
C TYR A 179 -3.35 15.50 -2.02
N SER A 180 -4.31 15.36 -2.93
CA SER A 180 -4.86 16.47 -3.72
C SER A 180 -5.80 17.40 -2.95
N GLY A 181 -5.93 17.24 -1.63
CA GLY A 181 -6.82 18.04 -0.78
C GLY A 181 -8.19 17.42 -0.55
N ARG A 182 -8.43 16.17 -0.98
CA ARG A 182 -9.65 15.45 -0.61
C ARG A 182 -9.57 15.12 0.88
N VAL A 183 -10.48 15.68 1.66
CA VAL A 183 -10.52 15.50 3.12
C VAL A 183 -10.87 14.05 3.45
N SER A 184 -10.08 13.43 4.31
CA SER A 184 -10.36 12.10 4.88
C SER A 184 -11.61 12.17 5.74
N LYS A 185 -12.57 11.27 5.56
CA LYS A 185 -13.82 11.22 6.31
C LYS A 185 -14.19 9.77 6.61
N PRO A 186 -14.50 9.39 7.87
CA PRO A 186 -14.79 8.01 8.22
C PRO A 186 -15.94 7.39 7.42
N GLU A 187 -16.96 8.19 7.07
CA GLU A 187 -18.17 7.73 6.35
C GLU A 187 -17.87 7.25 4.93
N LEU A 188 -16.70 7.59 4.38
CA LEU A 188 -16.28 7.12 3.06
C LEU A 188 -15.94 5.63 3.07
N ILE A 189 -15.61 5.05 4.24
CA ILE A 189 -15.28 3.63 4.37
C ILE A 189 -16.52 2.79 4.06
N GLU A 190 -17.68 3.15 4.60
CA GLU A 190 -18.94 2.43 4.36
C GLU A 190 -19.29 2.35 2.88
N HIS A 191 -19.04 3.39 2.08
CA HIS A 191 -19.33 3.37 0.65
C HIS A 191 -18.52 2.27 -0.09
N PHE A 192 -17.27 2.01 0.32
CA PHE A 192 -16.49 0.90 -0.24
C PHE A 192 -17.06 -0.45 0.20
N LEU A 193 -17.45 -0.59 1.46
CA LEU A 193 -18.00 -1.84 1.99
C LEU A 193 -19.36 -2.18 1.37
N GLU A 194 -20.22 -1.19 1.16
CA GLU A 194 -21.49 -1.33 0.45
C GLU A 194 -21.25 -1.77 -1.01
N LYS A 195 -20.26 -1.17 -1.68
CA LYS A 195 -19.89 -1.57 -3.04
C LYS A 195 -19.37 -3.00 -3.10
N LEU A 196 -18.47 -3.40 -2.18
CA LEU A 196 -18.02 -4.79 -2.07
C LEU A 196 -19.18 -5.77 -1.92
N LYS A 197 -20.14 -5.46 -1.02
CA LYS A 197 -21.35 -6.25 -0.83
C LYS A 197 -22.19 -6.35 -2.11
N SER A 198 -22.35 -5.25 -2.83
CA SER A 198 -23.09 -5.23 -4.10
C SER A 198 -22.45 -6.11 -5.18
N LEU A 199 -21.12 -6.16 -5.20
CA LEU A 199 -20.31 -6.97 -6.12
C LEU A 199 -20.08 -8.41 -5.63
N LYS A 200 -20.56 -8.74 -4.42
CA LYS A 200 -20.32 -10.01 -3.74
C LYS A 200 -18.83 -10.36 -3.62
N LEU A 201 -17.99 -9.34 -3.47
CA LEU A 201 -16.55 -9.49 -3.25
C LEU A 201 -16.23 -9.42 -1.76
N SER A 202 -15.30 -10.26 -1.30
CA SER A 202 -14.83 -10.30 0.08
C SER A 202 -13.29 -10.28 0.15
N PRO A 203 -12.64 -9.22 -0.34
CA PRO A 203 -11.18 -9.09 -0.27
C PRO A 203 -10.72 -8.89 1.17
N GLU A 204 -9.45 -9.18 1.39
CA GLU A 204 -8.72 -8.58 2.49
C GLU A 204 -8.57 -7.08 2.21
N TRP A 205 -8.93 -6.22 3.15
CA TRP A 205 -8.89 -4.77 2.90
C TRP A 205 -8.18 -4.01 4.02
N ALA A 206 -7.51 -2.94 3.61
CA ALA A 206 -6.99 -1.89 4.48
C ALA A 206 -7.47 -0.53 4.00
N ILE A 207 -7.35 0.48 4.87
CA ILE A 207 -7.44 1.88 4.45
C ILE A 207 -6.07 2.57 4.56
N CYS A 208 -5.88 3.63 3.78
CA CYS A 208 -4.99 4.71 4.17
C CYS A 208 -5.82 6.00 4.27
N ALA A 209 -5.44 6.89 5.17
CA ALA A 209 -6.07 8.19 5.32
C ALA A 209 -5.01 9.27 5.49
N PHE A 210 -5.37 10.53 5.27
CA PHE A 210 -4.40 11.62 5.18
C PHE A 210 -4.66 12.70 6.22
N ALA A 211 -3.58 13.34 6.66
CA ALA A 211 -3.58 14.52 7.52
C ALA A 211 -4.38 14.36 8.83
N GLU A 212 -5.01 15.43 9.31
CA GLU A 212 -5.59 15.54 10.65
C GLU A 212 -6.71 14.53 10.95
N GLN A 213 -7.49 14.14 9.93
CA GLN A 213 -8.59 13.18 10.07
C GLN A 213 -8.16 11.72 9.87
N GLU A 214 -6.87 11.45 9.71
CA GLU A 214 -6.39 10.08 9.55
C GLU A 214 -6.78 9.22 10.74
N GLN A 215 -6.48 9.64 11.98
CA GLN A 215 -6.66 8.82 13.17
C GLN A 215 -8.11 8.34 13.37
N ILE A 216 -9.09 9.21 13.13
CA ILE A 216 -10.51 8.85 13.25
C ILE A 216 -10.94 7.85 12.17
N CYS A 217 -10.35 7.93 10.97
CA CYS A 217 -10.59 6.97 9.91
C CYS A 217 -9.96 5.61 10.25
N LEU A 218 -8.74 5.60 10.80
CA LEU A 218 -8.07 4.36 11.22
C LEU A 218 -8.88 3.64 12.30
N GLN A 219 -9.34 4.36 13.33
CA GLN A 219 -10.21 3.80 14.38
C GLN A 219 -11.48 3.19 13.80
N LYS A 220 -12.14 3.91 12.89
CA LYS A 220 -13.35 3.43 12.23
C LYS A 220 -13.09 2.17 11.41
N ALA A 221 -12.00 2.13 10.63
CA ALA A 221 -11.63 0.96 9.84
C ALA A 221 -11.42 -0.28 10.71
N VAL A 222 -10.66 -0.14 11.80
CA VAL A 222 -10.41 -1.25 12.76
C VAL A 222 -11.73 -1.76 13.35
N SER A 223 -12.61 -0.86 13.81
CA SER A 223 -13.93 -1.26 14.35
C SER A 223 -14.85 -1.98 13.37
N LEU A 224 -14.56 -1.88 12.07
CA LEU A 224 -15.28 -2.57 10.98
C LEU A 224 -14.56 -3.85 10.52
N GLY A 225 -13.52 -4.30 11.24
CA GLY A 225 -12.70 -5.47 10.89
C GLY A 225 -11.64 -5.20 9.81
N GLY A 226 -11.37 -3.93 9.52
CA GLY A 226 -10.39 -3.50 8.53
C GLY A 226 -8.97 -3.41 9.07
N LYS A 227 -8.02 -3.27 8.14
CA LYS A 227 -6.59 -3.11 8.42
C LYS A 227 -6.15 -1.69 8.08
N VAL A 228 -4.94 -1.30 8.47
CA VAL A 228 -4.47 0.08 8.30
C VAL A 228 -3.11 0.16 7.64
N ARG A 229 -2.97 1.14 6.74
CA ARG A 229 -1.68 1.58 6.23
C ARG A 229 -1.37 2.97 6.79
N VAL A 230 -0.23 3.08 7.49
CA VAL A 230 0.22 4.30 8.17
C VAL A 230 1.66 4.63 7.81
N GLY A 231 2.05 5.88 7.95
CA GLY A 231 3.44 6.31 7.76
C GLY A 231 3.51 7.67 7.08
N PHE A 232 4.73 8.16 6.87
CA PHE A 232 4.96 9.50 6.34
C PHE A 232 4.53 9.71 4.90
N GLU A 233 4.24 8.65 4.15
CA GLU A 233 3.51 8.78 2.88
C GLU A 233 2.10 9.35 3.11
N ASN A 234 1.42 8.88 4.15
CA ASN A 234 0.01 9.20 4.38
C ASN A 234 -0.14 10.42 5.30
N SER A 235 0.55 10.43 6.45
CA SER A 235 0.46 11.50 7.44
C SER A 235 1.71 11.59 8.32
N LEU A 236 2.09 12.83 8.65
CA LEU A 236 3.15 13.16 9.60
C LEU A 236 2.62 13.31 11.04
N PHE A 237 1.30 13.40 11.24
CA PHE A 237 0.70 13.77 12.52
C PHE A 237 0.46 12.56 13.41
N MET A 238 0.82 12.66 14.69
CA MET A 238 0.41 11.74 15.74
C MET A 238 -1.06 11.97 16.14
N PRO A 239 -1.71 11.01 16.84
CA PRO A 239 -3.10 11.13 17.27
C PRO A 239 -3.44 12.40 18.09
N ASN A 240 -2.45 12.96 18.78
CA ASN A 240 -2.56 14.20 19.56
C ASN A 240 -2.33 15.48 18.72
N GLY A 241 -2.09 15.35 17.42
CA GLY A 241 -1.82 16.45 16.49
C GLY A 241 -0.36 16.92 16.42
N THR A 242 0.56 16.35 17.21
CA THR A 242 1.99 16.67 17.07
C THR A 242 2.57 16.00 15.83
N ILE A 243 3.70 16.49 15.32
CA ILE A 243 4.45 15.79 14.26
C ILE A 243 5.17 14.60 14.89
N ALA A 244 5.10 13.43 14.27
CA ALA A 244 5.80 12.23 14.70
C ALA A 244 7.29 12.33 14.40
N GLU A 245 8.13 11.83 15.30
CA GLU A 245 9.59 11.88 15.13
C GLU A 245 10.09 10.97 14.01
N ASN A 246 9.40 9.85 13.77
CA ASN A 246 9.73 8.86 12.74
C ASN A 246 8.53 7.93 12.45
N ASN A 247 8.69 7.06 11.45
CA ASN A 247 7.65 6.07 11.10
C ASN A 247 7.40 5.02 12.21
N THR A 248 8.39 4.73 13.06
CA THR A 248 8.25 3.78 14.17
C THR A 248 7.21 4.26 15.19
N GLU A 249 7.19 5.56 15.50
CA GLU A 249 6.15 6.14 16.37
C GLU A 249 4.74 6.00 15.76
N ARG A 250 4.63 6.20 14.45
CA ARG A 250 3.36 6.07 13.71
C ARG A 250 2.83 4.64 13.76
N VAL A 251 3.72 3.65 13.56
CA VAL A 251 3.39 2.23 13.69
C VAL A 251 3.00 1.89 15.14
N THR A 252 3.76 2.39 16.12
CA THR A 252 3.47 2.15 17.55
C THR A 252 2.09 2.68 17.93
N ALA A 253 1.73 3.88 17.48
CA ALA A 253 0.40 4.45 17.69
C ALA A 253 -0.70 3.62 17.02
N ALA A 254 -0.47 3.18 15.77
CA ALA A 254 -1.41 2.32 15.05
C ALA A 254 -1.63 0.97 15.74
N ARG A 255 -0.58 0.39 16.36
CA ARG A 255 -0.68 -0.87 17.11
C ARG A 255 -1.69 -0.78 18.25
N THR A 256 -1.73 0.36 18.96
CA THR A 256 -2.70 0.56 20.05
C THR A 256 -4.16 0.51 19.61
N LEU A 257 -4.46 0.63 18.31
CA LEU A 257 -5.82 0.50 17.79
C LEU A 257 -6.32 -0.95 17.85
N PHE A 258 -5.44 -1.92 17.61
CA PHE A 258 -5.77 -3.35 17.58
C PHE A 258 -5.68 -4.01 18.96
N GLU A 259 -4.94 -3.42 19.90
CA GLU A 259 -4.85 -3.90 21.28
C GLU A 259 -6.12 -3.61 22.09
N ARG A 260 -6.89 -2.58 21.71
CA ARG A 260 -8.07 -2.11 22.44
C ARG A 260 -9.34 -2.94 22.20
N GLU A 261 -9.36 -3.84 21.23
CA GLU A 261 -10.53 -4.68 20.94
C GLU A 261 -10.64 -5.93 21.86
N ILE A 262 -9.72 -6.10 22.82
CA ILE A 262 -9.69 -7.24 23.77
C ILE A 262 -10.34 -6.89 25.15
N GLN A 263 -10.93 -5.71 25.32
CA GLN A 263 -11.69 -5.34 26.54
C GLN A 263 -13.19 -5.18 26.26
#